data_AF-A0AA37IIF4-F1
#
_entry.id   AF-A0AA37IIF4-F1
#
_cell.length_a   1.000
_cell.length_b   1.000
_cell.length_c   1.000
_cell.angle_alpha   90.00
_cell.angle_beta   90.00
_cell.angle_gamma   90.00
#
_symmetry.space_group_name_H-M   'P 1'
#
loop_
_entity.id
_entity.type
_entity.pdbx_description
1 polymer ?
#
loop_
_entity_poly.entity_id
_entity_poly.type
_entity_poly.pdbx_seq_one_letter_code
_entity_poly.pdbx_strand_id
1 'polypeptide(L)' 'MHTVKLEHNDDEVLDPADPQLVVRGSLFIDGHDAGCWEERRDGTWAAHVRHRDGWIVEASRGALIDRLAREA' A
#
# COMPACT_ATOMS: atom_id res chain seq x y z
N MET A 1 -9.34 14.57 -6.55
CA MET A 1 -9.06 13.13 -6.72
C MET A 1 -7.58 13.04 -7.03
N HIS A 2 -6.84 12.41 -6.13
CA HIS A 2 -5.38 12.35 -6.20
C HIS A 2 -4.94 11.18 -7.09
N THR A 3 -3.78 11.34 -7.73
CA THR A 3 -3.18 10.28 -8.52
C THR A 3 -2.39 9.36 -7.60
N VAL A 4 -2.77 8.08 -7.51
CA VAL A 4 -2.12 7.10 -6.64
C VAL A 4 -1.28 6.14 -7.47
N LYS A 5 -0.03 5.92 -7.05
CA LYS A 5 0.88 4.92 -7.63
C LYS A 5 1.39 4.00 -6.54
N LEU A 6 1.24 2.69 -6.77
CA LEU A 6 1.82 1.63 -5.95
C LEU A 6 2.98 1.03 -6.74
N GLU A 7 4.21 1.33 -6.35
CA GLU A 7 5.41 0.78 -6.96
C GLU A 7 5.88 -0.44 -6.18
N HIS A 8 6.12 -1.56 -6.88
CA HIS A 8 6.69 -2.76 -6.28
C HIS A 8 8.19 -2.55 -6.06
N ASN A 9 8.67 -2.90 -4.87
CA ASN A 9 10.09 -2.94 -4.58
C ASN A 9 10.60 -4.39 -4.69
N ASP A 10 11.18 -4.75 -5.85
CA ASP A 10 11.68 -6.12 -6.09
C ASP A 10 12.89 -6.49 -5.19
N ASP A 11 13.61 -5.51 -4.65
CA ASP A 11 14.80 -5.70 -3.83
C ASP A 11 14.49 -5.87 -2.33
N GLU A 12 13.23 -5.70 -1.90
CA GLU A 12 12.89 -5.76 -0.48
C GLU A 12 12.65 -7.18 0.02
N VAL A 13 13.44 -7.57 1.02
CA VAL A 13 13.22 -8.81 1.76
C VAL A 13 11.95 -8.67 2.60
N LEU A 14 10.96 -9.51 2.30
CA LEU A 14 9.73 -9.60 3.08
C LEU A 14 10.04 -10.15 4.47
N ASP A 15 9.30 -9.70 5.48
CA ASP A 15 9.48 -10.17 6.85
C ASP A 15 9.09 -11.66 6.96
N PRO A 16 10.04 -12.57 7.25
CA PRO A 16 9.71 -13.99 7.40
C PRO A 16 8.80 -14.26 8.61
N ALA A 17 8.70 -13.34 9.57
CA ALA A 17 7.78 -13.44 10.69
C ALA A 17 6.33 -13.07 10.32
N ASP A 18 6.11 -12.41 9.17
CA ASP A 18 4.77 -12.16 8.63
C ASP A 18 4.50 -13.03 7.39
N PRO A 19 3.95 -14.25 7.58
CA PRO A 19 3.66 -15.15 6.47
C PRO A 19 2.49 -14.69 5.59
N GLN A 20 1.79 -13.61 5.96
CA GLN A 20 0.74 -13.02 5.14
C GLN A 20 1.30 -12.06 4.11
N LEU A 21 2.48 -11.47 4.33
CA LEU A 21 3.07 -10.52 3.40
C LEU A 21 3.58 -11.23 2.15
N VAL A 22 3.04 -10.86 0.97
CA VAL A 22 3.41 -11.45 -0.33
C VAL A 22 4.20 -10.47 -1.18
N VAL A 23 3.81 -9.20 -1.18
CA VAL A 23 4.49 -8.13 -1.90
C VAL A 23 4.45 -6.88 -1.03
N ARG A 24 5.47 -6.04 -1.13
CA ARG A 24 5.42 -4.69 -0.60
C ARG A 24 6.04 -3.70 -1.57
N GLY A 25 5.76 -2.44 -1.36
CA GLY A 25 6.56 -1.41 -1.98
C GLY A 25 6.16 0.00 -1.62
N SER A 26 6.57 0.94 -2.47
CA SER A 26 6.49 2.37 -2.22
C SER A 26 5.15 2.93 -2.70
N LEU A 27 4.50 3.74 -1.85
CA LEU A 27 3.26 4.44 -2.16
C LEU A 27 3.59 5.88 -2.54
N PHE A 28 3.06 6.31 -3.69
CA PHE A 28 3.12 7.70 -4.12
C PHE A 28 1.71 8.26 -4.33
N ILE A 29 1.53 9.50 -3.90
CA ILE A 29 0.31 10.29 -4.08
C ILE A 29 0.69 11.60 -4.75
N ASP A 30 0.09 11.88 -5.91
CA ASP A 30 0.45 12.99 -6.80
C ASP A 30 1.95 13.06 -7.14
N GLY A 31 2.59 11.90 -7.25
CA GLY A 31 4.02 11.78 -7.55
C GLY A 31 4.94 12.04 -6.35
N HIS A 32 4.40 12.31 -5.16
CA HIS A 32 5.14 12.46 -3.93
C HIS A 32 5.16 11.15 -3.14
N ASP A 33 6.31 10.79 -2.58
CA ASP A 33 6.41 9.65 -1.66
C ASP A 33 5.51 9.90 -0.44
N ALA A 34 4.54 9.01 -0.27
CA ALA A 34 3.50 9.10 0.73
C ALA A 34 3.51 7.90 1.70
N GLY A 35 4.44 6.95 1.57
CA GLY A 35 4.55 5.80 2.47
C GLY A 35 4.74 4.47 1.76
N CYS A 36 4.10 3.41 2.27
CA CYS A 36 4.24 2.06 1.72
C CYS A 36 2.90 1.35 1.56
N TRP A 37 2.92 0.27 0.79
CA TRP A 37 1.79 -0.63 0.59
C TRP A 37 2.23 -2.08 0.65
N GLU A 38 1.26 -2.95 0.92
CA GLU A 38 1.43 -4.40 1.05
C GLU A 38 0.30 -5.14 0.30
N GLU A 39 0.65 -6.18 -0.43
CA GLU A 39 -0.28 -7.24 -0.86
C GLU A 39 -0.14 -8.41 0.11
N ARG A 40 -1.29 -8.90 0.58
CA ARG A 40 -1.37 -9.99 1.53
C ARG A 40 -1.90 -11.27 0.88
N ARG A 41 -1.52 -12.41 1.45
CA ARG A 41 -1.87 -13.75 0.94
C ARG A 41 -3.38 -14.03 0.94
N ASP A 42 -4.12 -13.39 1.83
CA ASP A 42 -5.59 -13.45 1.87
C ASP A 42 -6.27 -12.60 0.77
N GLY A 43 -5.48 -11.93 -0.08
CA GLY A 43 -5.95 -11.07 -1.16
C GLY A 43 -6.21 -9.62 -0.73
N THR A 44 -6.01 -9.27 0.54
CA THR A 44 -6.14 -7.89 1.00
C THR A 44 -4.94 -7.04 0.60
N TRP A 45 -5.20 -5.75 0.44
CA TRP A 45 -4.22 -4.73 0.12
C TRP A 45 -4.21 -3.69 1.23
N ALA A 46 -3.05 -3.41 1.78
CA ALA A 46 -2.88 -2.48 2.88
C ALA A 46 -1.96 -1.32 2.48
N ALA A 47 -2.23 -0.11 2.96
CA ALA A 47 -1.33 1.04 2.84
C ALA A 47 -1.10 1.71 4.18
N HIS A 48 0.14 2.11 4.41
CA HIS A 48 0.52 2.99 5.51
C HIS A 48 0.96 4.33 4.95
N VAL A 49 0.17 5.38 5.21
CA VAL A 49 0.44 6.73 4.74
C VAL A 49 1.28 7.47 5.79
N ARG A 50 2.42 8.05 5.38
CA ARG A 50 3.26 8.88 6.26
C ARG A 50 2.38 10.01 6.81
N HIS A 51 2.30 10.12 8.14
CA HIS A 51 1.49 11.09 8.89
C HIS A 51 0.00 10.75 9.07
N ARG A 52 -0.42 9.52 8.73
CA ARG A 52 -1.74 9.00 9.13
C ARG A 52 -1.56 7.87 10.14
N ASP A 53 -2.41 7.84 11.15
CA ASP A 53 -2.43 6.72 12.09
C ASP A 53 -3.08 5.50 11.47
N GLY A 54 -2.37 4.38 11.58
CA GLY A 54 -2.86 3.06 11.21
C GLY A 54 -2.76 2.73 9.72
N TRP A 55 -3.14 1.49 9.42
CA TRP A 55 -3.17 0.96 8.07
C TRP A 55 -4.56 1.13 7.46
N ILE A 56 -4.60 1.50 6.19
CA ILE A 56 -5.81 1.44 5.37
C ILE A 56 -5.79 0.07 4.69
N VAL A 57 -6.79 -0.76 4.98
CA VAL A 57 -6.89 -2.11 4.43
C VAL A 57 -8.13 -2.21 3.56
N GLU A 58 -7.98 -2.76 2.37
CA GLU A 58 -9.04 -2.97 1.40
C GLU A 58 -8.98 -4.36 0.77
N ALA A 59 -10.12 -4.82 0.26
CA ALA A 59 -10.24 -6.16 -0.31
C ALA A 59 -9.57 -6.33 -1.69
N SER A 60 -9.06 -5.25 -2.28
CA SER A 60 -8.36 -5.31 -3.57
C SER A 60 -7.48 -4.07 -3.79
N ARG A 61 -6.51 -4.19 -4.70
CA ARG A 61 -5.68 -3.08 -5.17
C ARG A 61 -6.49 -1.87 -5.65
N GLY A 62 -7.56 -2.13 -6.41
CA GLY A 62 -8.42 -1.07 -6.96
C GLY A 62 -9.15 -0.31 -5.85
N ALA A 63 -9.75 -1.03 -4.91
CA ALA A 63 -10.44 -0.42 -3.77
C ALA A 63 -9.48 0.42 -2.90
N LEU A 64 -8.26 -0.06 -2.68
CA LEU A 64 -7.22 0.68 -1.96
C LEU A 64 -6.87 2.00 -2.69
N ILE A 65 -6.63 1.93 -4.00
CA ILE A 65 -6.33 3.09 -4.84
C ILE A 65 -7.48 4.10 -4.82
N ASP A 66 -8.71 3.65 -5.02
CA ASP A 66 -9.89 4.52 -5.04
C ASP A 66 -10.12 5.21 -3.70
N ARG A 67 -9.88 4.49 -2.60
CA ARG A 67 -9.96 5.05 -1.25
C ARG A 67 -8.87 6.10 -1.01
N LEU A 68 -7.62 5.78 -1.33
CA LEU A 68 -6.50 6.72 -1.20
C LEU A 68 -6.69 7.96 -2.07
N ALA A 69 -7.17 7.81 -3.32
CA ALA A 69 -7.41 8.92 -4.24
C ALA A 69 -8.50 9.89 -3.76
N ARG A 70 -9.41 9.41 -2.89
CA ARG A 70 -10.50 10.19 -2.28
C ARG A 70 -10.12 10.84 -0.95
N GLU A 71 -9.27 10.18 -0.16
CA GLU A 71 -8.96 10.58 1.22
C GLU A 71 -7.63 11.34 1.38
N ALA A 72 -6.77 11.30 0.35
CA ALA A 72 -5.54 12.06 0.31
C ALA A 72 -5.76 13.58 0.20
#